data_AF-A0A1Y4F758-F1
#
_entry.id   AF-A0A1Y4F758-F1
#
_cell.length_a   1.000
_cell.length_b   1.000
_cell.length_c   1.000
_cell.angle_alpha   90.00
_cell.angle_beta   90.00
_cell.angle_gamma   90.00
#
_symmetry.space_group_name_H-M   'P 1'
#
loop_
_entity.id
_entity.type
_entity.pdbx_description
1 polymer ?
#
loop_
_entity_poly.entity_id
_entity_poly.type
_entity_poly.pdbx_seq_one_letter_code
_entity_poly.pdbx_strand_id
1 'polypeptide(L)'
;MHIHKFADCCFFSEAAIGGTLPETEKYRKLLKNLHPKQILNSILCIPLYRVCFSYTTIRGNVRKGEKYYFSISGDHDCVEMEVEIKLKDWIDDENYRRPYRAISNVEILEIERVAYANLAL
;
A
#
# COMPACT_ATOMS: atom_id res chain seq x y z
N MET A 1 -1.43 21.23 1.15
CA MET A 1 -1.08 20.99 -0.27
C MET A 1 -2.33 21.25 -1.09
N HIS A 2 -2.38 22.35 -1.84
CA HIS A 2 -3.62 22.78 -2.52
C HIS A 2 -4.35 21.62 -3.22
N ILE A 3 -5.67 21.51 -3.02
CA ILE A 3 -6.48 20.40 -3.52
C ILE A 3 -6.34 20.13 -5.02
N HIS A 4 -6.06 21.16 -5.81
CA HIS A 4 -5.80 20.98 -7.24
C HIS A 4 -4.53 20.15 -7.49
N LYS A 5 -3.46 20.41 -6.73
CA LYS A 5 -2.22 19.63 -6.81
C LYS A 5 -2.42 18.21 -6.30
N PHE A 6 -3.23 18.04 -5.24
CA PHE A 6 -3.63 16.71 -4.78
C PHE A 6 -4.29 15.92 -5.91
N ALA A 7 -5.31 16.49 -6.54
CA ALA A 7 -6.05 15.83 -7.61
C ALA A 7 -5.15 15.42 -8.79
N ASP A 8 -4.16 16.26 -9.15
CA ASP A 8 -3.22 15.95 -10.23
C ASP A 8 -2.29 14.77 -9.91
N CYS A 9 -1.95 14.55 -8.65
CA CYS A 9 -1.11 13.43 -8.21
C CYS A 9 -1.88 12.11 -8.01
N CYS A 10 -3.21 12.15 -7.97
CA CYS A 10 -4.02 10.98 -7.66
C CYS A 10 -4.55 10.28 -8.91
N PHE A 11 -4.72 8.96 -8.79
CA PHE A 11 -5.54 8.14 -9.66
C PHE A 11 -6.83 7.79 -8.92
N PHE A 12 -7.96 7.85 -9.60
CA PHE A 12 -9.26 7.53 -9.03
C PHE A 12 -9.95 6.44 -9.84
N SER A 13 -10.65 5.58 -9.12
CA SER A 13 -11.50 4.53 -9.67
C SER A 13 -12.87 4.60 -8.99
N GLU A 14 -13.93 4.38 -9.77
CA GLU A 14 -15.31 4.31 -9.28
C GLU A 14 -15.63 2.88 -8.82
N ALA A 15 -16.41 2.75 -7.74
CA ALA A 15 -16.87 1.45 -7.27
C ALA A 15 -17.91 0.88 -8.24
N ALA A 16 -17.69 -0.35 -8.71
CA ALA A 16 -18.56 -1.03 -9.66
C ALA A 16 -18.90 -2.44 -9.15
N ILE A 17 -19.94 -3.06 -9.73
CA ILE A 17 -20.28 -4.45 -9.41
C ILE A 17 -19.11 -5.33 -9.86
N GLY A 18 -18.47 -6.02 -8.91
CA GLY A 18 -17.34 -6.90 -9.17
C GLY A 18 -15.96 -6.24 -9.17
N GLY A 19 -15.81 -4.98 -8.75
CA GLY A 19 -14.50 -4.35 -8.59
C GLY A 19 -14.52 -2.83 -8.69
N THR A 20 -13.46 -2.28 -9.27
CA THR A 20 -13.33 -0.83 -9.50
C THR A 20 -13.07 -0.54 -10.97
N LEU A 21 -13.59 0.57 -11.48
CA LEU A 21 -13.41 1.04 -12.85
C LEU A 21 -12.61 2.36 -12.86
N PRO A 22 -11.54 2.50 -13.67
CA PRO A 22 -10.76 3.74 -13.70
C PRO A 22 -11.60 4.93 -14.18
N GLU A 23 -11.74 5.96 -13.34
CA GLU A 23 -12.58 7.14 -13.59
C GLU A 23 -11.85 8.44 -13.20
N THR A 24 -10.52 8.44 -13.38
CA THR A 24 -9.62 9.45 -12.84
C THR A 24 -9.94 10.87 -13.30
N GLU A 25 -10.27 11.08 -14.58
CA GLU A 25 -10.55 12.43 -15.09
C GLU A 25 -11.82 13.05 -14.51
N LYS A 26 -12.86 12.24 -14.31
CA LYS A 26 -14.14 12.66 -13.71
C LYS A 26 -13.91 13.20 -12.30
N TYR A 27 -13.21 12.44 -11.47
CA TYR A 27 -12.94 12.85 -10.08
C TYR A 27 -11.92 13.98 -9.97
N ARG A 28 -10.92 14.05 -10.87
CA ARG A 28 -10.00 15.21 -10.92
C ARG A 28 -10.74 16.52 -11.19
N LYS A 29 -11.66 16.52 -12.16
CA LYS A 29 -12.49 17.71 -12.46
C LYS A 29 -13.36 18.09 -11.28
N LEU A 30 -13.95 17.12 -10.59
CA LEU A 30 -14.75 17.35 -9.38
C LEU A 30 -13.93 18.04 -8.30
N LEU A 31 -12.77 17.51 -7.94
CA LEU A 31 -11.93 18.06 -6.86
C LEU A 31 -11.38 19.45 -7.19
N LYS A 32 -11.07 19.73 -8.46
CA LYS A 32 -10.60 21.06 -8.90
C LYS A 32 -11.69 22.13 -8.90
N ASN A 33 -12.96 21.73 -8.94
CA ASN A 33 -14.10 22.66 -8.88
C ASN A 33 -14.68 22.77 -7.46
N LEU A 34 -14.20 21.96 -6.52
CA LEU A 34 -14.71 21.92 -5.15
C LEU A 34 -14.16 23.10 -4.33
N HIS A 35 -15.02 23.78 -3.60
CA HIS A 35 -14.58 24.82 -2.67
C HIS A 35 -13.94 24.15 -1.43
N PRO A 36 -12.75 24.58 -0.95
CA PRO A 36 -12.04 23.92 0.16
C PRO A 36 -12.87 23.70 1.44
N LYS A 37 -13.78 24.65 1.77
CA LYS A 37 -14.72 24.51 2.91
C LYS A 37 -15.71 23.35 2.80
N GLN A 38 -15.87 22.74 1.62
CA GLN A 38 -16.72 21.55 1.44
C GLN A 38 -16.02 20.26 1.90
N ILE A 39 -14.74 20.32 2.25
CA ILE A 39 -13.98 19.20 2.79
C ILE A 39 -13.96 19.30 4.30
N LEU A 40 -14.49 18.26 4.94
CA LEU A 40 -14.59 18.20 6.41
C LEU A 40 -13.24 17.88 7.06
N ASN A 41 -12.41 17.09 6.40
CA ASN A 41 -11.08 16.69 6.88
C ASN A 41 -9.97 17.34 6.06
N SER A 42 -9.19 18.21 6.68
CA SER A 42 -8.04 18.87 6.03
C SER A 42 -6.77 18.00 6.00
N ILE A 43 -6.84 16.75 6.49
CA ILE A 43 -5.69 15.84 6.62
C ILE A 43 -6.08 14.47 6.07
N LEU A 44 -5.29 13.99 5.11
CA LEU A 44 -5.29 12.59 4.72
C LEU A 44 -4.23 11.85 5.55
N CYS A 45 -4.62 10.71 6.11
CA CYS A 45 -3.78 9.92 6.99
C CYS A 45 -3.69 8.50 6.43
N ILE A 46 -2.47 8.01 6.20
CA ILE A 46 -2.21 6.65 5.72
C ILE A 46 -1.28 5.93 6.72
N PRO A 47 -1.73 4.84 7.35
CA PRO A 47 -0.89 4.05 8.25
C PRO A 47 0.30 3.41 7.51
N LEU A 48 1.48 3.46 8.13
CA LEU A 48 2.70 2.79 7.68
C LEU A 48 3.03 1.63 8.61
N TYR A 49 3.15 0.44 8.04
CA TYR A 49 3.52 -0.79 8.72
C TYR A 49 4.94 -1.22 8.35
N ARG A 50 5.67 -1.72 9.34
CA ARG A 50 6.90 -2.50 9.17
C ARG A 50 6.54 -3.98 9.25
N VAL A 51 7.01 -4.75 8.29
CA VAL A 51 6.80 -6.20 8.18
C VAL A 51 8.16 -6.87 8.29
N CYS A 52 8.37 -7.58 9.40
CA CYS A 52 9.56 -8.39 9.64
C CYS A 52 9.25 -9.84 9.29
N PHE A 53 10.10 -10.48 8.49
CA PHE A 53 9.91 -11.88 8.09
C PHE A 53 11.24 -12.63 8.05
N SER A 54 11.20 -13.93 8.30
CA SER A 54 12.33 -14.84 8.04
C SER A 54 12.15 -15.56 6.71
N TYR A 55 13.26 -15.98 6.12
CA TYR A 55 13.27 -16.76 4.89
C TYR A 55 14.54 -17.60 4.79
N THR A 56 14.46 -18.66 3.98
CA THR A 56 15.60 -19.50 3.64
C THR A 56 16.06 -19.16 2.22
N THR A 57 17.35 -18.85 2.07
CA THR A 57 17.96 -18.67 0.75
C THR A 57 18.11 -20.02 0.05
N ILE A 58 18.20 -20.03 -1.28
CA ILE A 58 18.49 -21.25 -2.07
C ILE A 58 19.79 -21.98 -1.65
N ARG A 59 20.70 -21.29 -0.94
CA ARG A 59 21.93 -21.87 -0.36
C ARG A 59 21.73 -22.49 1.03
N GLY A 60 20.50 -22.56 1.53
CA GLY A 60 20.15 -23.14 2.83
C GLY A 60 20.33 -22.19 4.03
N ASN A 61 20.74 -20.94 3.84
CA ASN A 61 20.89 -20.01 4.95
C ASN A 61 19.54 -19.39 5.35
N VAL A 62 19.21 -19.43 6.64
CA VAL A 62 18.09 -18.69 7.22
C VAL A 62 18.50 -17.23 7.44
N ARG A 63 17.65 -16.30 7.01
CA ARG A 63 17.85 -14.86 7.10
C ARG A 63 16.57 -14.18 7.57
N LYS A 64 16.70 -12.93 7.99
CA LYS A 64 15.57 -12.03 8.27
C LYS A 64 15.57 -10.89 7.26
N GLY A 65 14.39 -10.40 6.93
CA GLY A 65 14.16 -9.27 6.04
C GLY A 65 13.10 -8.34 6.62
N GLU A 66 13.13 -7.10 6.16
CA GLU A 66 12.17 -6.07 6.53
C GLU A 66 11.59 -5.43 5.27
N LYS A 67 10.30 -5.17 5.28
CA LYS A 67 9.58 -4.41 4.26
C LYS A 67 8.63 -3.43 4.93
N TYR A 68 8.22 -2.42 4.17
CA TYR A 68 7.30 -1.40 4.62
C TYR A 68 6.05 -1.40 3.74
N TYR A 69 4.90 -1.24 4.37
CA TYR A 69 3.59 -1.28 3.71
C TYR A 69 2.75 -0.09 4.13
N PHE A 70 2.25 0.67 3.16
CA PHE A 70 1.20 1.65 3.40
C PHE A 70 -0.15 0.96 3.23
N SER A 71 -1.02 1.02 4.24
CA SER A 71 -2.35 0.41 4.14
C SER A 71 -3.19 1.08 3.06
N ILE A 72 -3.69 0.27 2.13
CA ILE A 72 -4.44 0.75 0.95
C ILE A 72 -5.93 0.90 1.28
N SER A 73 -6.45 0.10 2.22
CA SER A 73 -7.89 0.01 2.51
C SER A 73 -8.35 0.83 3.72
N GLY A 74 -7.48 1.67 4.29
CA GLY A 74 -7.72 2.34 5.57
C GLY A 74 -7.49 1.41 6.77
N ASP A 75 -7.82 1.87 7.98
CA ASP A 75 -7.74 1.10 9.24
C ASP A 75 -8.86 0.04 9.33
N HIS A 76 -9.02 -0.81 8.31
CA HIS A 76 -9.88 -1.99 8.38
C HIS A 76 -9.07 -3.22 8.85
N ASP A 77 -9.74 -4.16 9.54
CA ASP A 77 -9.17 -5.31 10.27
C ASP A 77 -8.44 -6.37 9.40
N CYS A 78 -8.08 -6.04 8.16
CA CYS A 78 -7.54 -6.98 7.17
C CYS A 78 -6.05 -6.75 6.85
N VAL A 79 -5.34 -5.89 7.58
CA VAL A 79 -3.94 -5.51 7.27
C VAL A 79 -3.01 -6.73 7.20
N GLU A 80 -3.17 -7.70 8.10
CA GLU A 80 -2.36 -8.92 8.09
C GLU A 80 -2.51 -9.69 6.78
N MET A 81 -3.76 -9.93 6.36
CA MET A 81 -4.07 -10.59 5.09
C MET A 81 -3.54 -9.80 3.88
N GLU A 82 -3.68 -8.47 3.89
CA GLU A 82 -3.13 -7.63 2.81
C GLU A 82 -1.61 -7.73 2.72
N VAL A 83 -0.93 -7.67 3.87
CA VAL A 83 0.52 -7.82 3.96
C VAL A 83 0.94 -9.20 3.45
N GLU A 84 0.26 -10.26 3.83
CA GLU A 84 0.55 -11.62 3.35
C GLU A 84 0.45 -11.72 1.82
N ILE A 85 -0.64 -11.21 1.23
CA ILE A 85 -0.84 -11.21 -0.21
C ILE A 85 0.27 -10.42 -0.90
N LYS A 86 0.56 -9.20 -0.42
CA LYS A 86 1.59 -8.35 -1.04
C LYS A 86 3.00 -8.89 -0.86
N LEU A 87 3.29 -9.51 0.27
CA LEU A 87 4.57 -10.15 0.51
C LEU A 87 4.75 -11.35 -0.43
N LYS A 88 3.71 -12.16 -0.62
CA LYS A 88 3.71 -13.28 -1.56
C LYS A 88 3.94 -12.83 -3.00
N ASP A 89 3.17 -11.84 -3.49
CA ASP A 89 3.35 -11.26 -4.82
C ASP A 89 4.79 -10.79 -5.04
N TRP A 90 5.39 -10.15 -4.03
CA TRP A 90 6.78 -9.72 -4.08
C TRP A 90 7.77 -10.88 -4.10
N ILE A 91 7.56 -11.93 -3.30
CA ILE A 91 8.44 -13.12 -3.29
C ILE A 91 8.44 -13.78 -4.66
N ASP A 92 7.27 -13.96 -5.27
CA ASP A 92 7.12 -14.61 -6.57
C ASP A 92 7.86 -13.80 -7.66
N ASP A 93 7.73 -12.47 -7.65
CA ASP A 93 8.44 -11.57 -8.56
C ASP A 93 9.96 -11.53 -8.32
N GLU A 94 10.42 -11.51 -7.06
CA GLU A 94 11.86 -11.54 -6.73
C GLU A 94 12.49 -12.87 -7.15
N ASN A 95 11.81 -13.98 -6.91
CA ASN A 95 12.28 -15.31 -7.30
C ASN A 95 12.29 -15.47 -8.83
N TYR A 96 11.30 -14.92 -9.53
CA TYR A 96 11.27 -14.89 -10.99
C TYR A 96 12.43 -14.07 -11.57
N ARG A 97 12.69 -12.88 -11.03
CA ARG A 97 13.78 -11.99 -11.49
C ARG A 97 15.16 -12.50 -11.13
N ARG A 98 15.32 -13.18 -9.99
CA ARG A 98 16.61 -13.61 -9.44
C ARG A 98 16.58 -15.06 -8.95
N PRO A 99 16.43 -16.04 -9.86
CA PRO A 99 16.31 -17.45 -9.49
C PRO A 99 17.52 -17.97 -8.69
N TYR A 100 18.73 -17.49 -8.99
CA TYR A 100 19.96 -17.87 -8.29
C TYR A 100 20.07 -17.35 -6.84
N ARG A 101 19.17 -16.44 -6.44
CA ARG A 101 19.06 -15.89 -5.09
C ARG A 101 17.66 -16.11 -4.51
N ALA A 102 16.92 -17.08 -5.06
CA ALA A 102 15.56 -17.34 -4.65
C ALA A 102 15.45 -17.61 -3.15
N ILE A 103 14.32 -17.20 -2.60
CA ILE A 103 13.96 -17.35 -1.20
C ILE A 103 12.73 -18.24 -1.06
N SER A 104 12.68 -19.02 0.03
CA SER A 104 11.59 -19.93 0.36
C SER A 104 11.36 -19.96 1.87
N ASN A 105 10.35 -20.71 2.33
CA ASN A 105 9.98 -20.84 3.74
C ASN A 105 9.84 -19.48 4.44
N VAL A 106 9.09 -18.58 3.79
CA VAL A 106 8.90 -17.23 4.31
C VAL A 106 7.86 -17.26 5.42
N GLU A 107 8.23 -16.74 6.59
CA GLU A 107 7.36 -16.62 7.76
C GLU A 107 7.37 -15.18 8.24
N ILE A 108 6.18 -14.59 8.39
CA ILE A 108 6.04 -13.27 8.99
C ILE A 108 6.23 -13.41 10.49
N LEU A 109 7.15 -12.64 11.04
CA LEU A 109 7.51 -12.64 12.46
C LEU A 109 6.77 -11.55 13.22
N GLU A 110 6.62 -10.37 12.61
CA GLU A 110 6.02 -9.20 13.23
C GLU A 110 5.46 -8.26 12.16
N ILE A 111 4.28 -7.71 12.43
CA ILE A 111 3.70 -6.58 11.70
C ILE A 111 3.45 -5.47 12.70
N GLU A 112 4.18 -4.37 12.58
CA GLU A 112 4.11 -3.25 13.50
C GLU A 112 3.69 -1.98 12.75
N ARG A 113 2.69 -1.26 13.27
CA ARG A 113 2.39 0.09 12.77
C ARG A 113 3.40 1.08 13.35
N VAL A 114 4.28 1.58 12.50
CA VAL A 114 5.42 2.42 12.92
C VAL A 114 5.13 3.92 12.80
N ALA A 115 4.23 4.33 11.91
CA ALA A 115 3.92 5.74 11.70
C ALA A 115 2.57 5.95 11.00
N TYR A 116 2.15 7.22 10.95
CA TYR A 116 1.10 7.70 10.08
C TYR A 116 1.67 8.74 9.12
N ALA A 117 1.52 8.49 7.82
CA ALA A 117 1.82 9.48 6.80
C ALA A 117 0.64 10.47 6.72
N ASN A 118 0.89 11.71 7.15
CA ASN A 118 -0.11 12.76 7.15
C ASN A 118 0.16 13.74 6.00
N LEU A 119 -0.87 14.00 5.20
CA LEU A 119 -0.84 14.97 4.11
C LEU A 119 -1.92 16.01 4.36
N ALA A 120 -1.49 17.22 4.74
CA ALA A 120 -2.39 18.37 4.86
C ALA A 120 -2.81 18.83 3.45
N LEU A 121 -4.12 18.98 3.24
CA LEU A 121 -4.74 19.46 1.99
C LEU A 121 -4.86 20.99 2.03
#